data_AF-A0AAN6X3Q1-F1
#
_entry.id   AF-A0AAN6X3Q1-F1
#
_cell.length_a   1.000
_cell.length_b   1.000
_cell.length_c   1.000
_cell.angle_alpha   90.00
_cell.angle_beta   90.00
_cell.angle_gamma   90.00
#
_symmetry.space_group_name_H-M   'P 1'
#
loop_
_entity.id
_entity.type
_entity.pdbx_description
1 polymer ?
#
loop_
_entity_poly.entity_id
_entity_poly.type
_entity_poly.pdbx_seq_one_letter_code
_entity_poly.pdbx_strand_id
1 'polypeptide(L)'
;MAQEPLHDVLVLPEPNEKDFVPVKTTLPKQPLPPNTARQPVHTDRLTIRVLTKEDLHDLHVLRTQPEVMQWTALKKVDDDLEETMARLSPFLEPNDARTYNFAICERETGEFIGLGGFHNMRQSFGWPELGYMFKKAAWGKGYATEFLEAFLGMWEGLEREEVEIRVDPRTIVLKEEGKEGRAKEQILAITSVYNGKSQRVLEKCGFERVFFWDAPNLADETGEKREMLPLYTYFPKV
;
A
#
# COMPACT_ATOMS: atom_id res chain seq x y z
N MET A 1 -24.94 -0.22 -12.96
CA MET A 1 -25.48 -1.06 -11.87
C MET A 1 -25.77 -0.13 -10.70
N ALA A 2 -27.01 -0.14 -10.21
CA ALA A 2 -27.43 0.74 -9.13
C ALA A 2 -26.65 0.40 -7.85
N GLN A 3 -26.17 1.44 -7.17
CA GLN A 3 -25.45 1.36 -5.90
C GLN A 3 -26.44 0.93 -4.80
N GLU A 4 -26.15 -0.17 -4.11
CA GLU A 4 -26.80 -0.45 -2.83
C GLU A 4 -26.28 0.57 -1.81
N PRO A 5 -27.16 1.24 -1.05
CA PRO A 5 -26.72 2.22 -0.10
C PRO A 5 -26.14 1.56 1.16
N LEU A 6 -24.91 1.94 1.53
CA LEU A 6 -24.25 1.55 2.79
C LEU A 6 -24.90 2.27 3.99
N HIS A 7 -26.16 1.97 4.31
CA HIS A 7 -26.88 2.67 5.38
C HIS A 7 -26.52 2.23 6.81
N ASP A 8 -25.80 1.11 6.99
CA ASP A 8 -25.48 0.57 8.32
C ASP A 8 -23.97 0.50 8.63
N VAL A 9 -23.14 1.20 7.86
CA VAL A 9 -21.70 1.24 8.12
C VAL A 9 -21.37 2.40 9.06
N LEU A 10 -20.83 2.08 10.25
CA LEU A 10 -20.22 3.07 11.13
C LEU A 10 -19.02 3.71 10.42
N VAL A 11 -19.16 4.97 10.03
CA VAL A 11 -18.09 5.75 9.40
C VAL A 11 -17.38 6.57 10.48
N LEU A 12 -16.09 6.34 10.64
CA LEU A 12 -15.28 7.02 11.65
C LEU A 12 -14.63 8.29 11.09
N PRO A 13 -14.31 9.30 11.93
CA PRO A 13 -13.64 10.52 11.48
C PRO A 13 -12.19 10.27 11.06
N GLU A 14 -11.54 11.29 10.49
CA GLU A 14 -10.13 11.23 10.11
C GLU A 14 -9.21 10.89 11.30
N PRO A 15 -8.11 10.15 11.07
CA PRO A 15 -7.08 9.96 12.07
C PRO A 15 -6.40 11.29 12.40
N ASN A 16 -6.17 11.50 13.69
CA ASN A 16 -5.43 12.65 14.21
C ASN A 16 -4.24 12.13 15.00
N GLU A 17 -3.03 12.42 14.55
CA GLU A 17 -1.79 11.92 15.16
C GLU A 17 -1.64 12.29 16.64
N LYS A 18 -2.29 13.38 17.10
CA LYS A 18 -2.31 13.77 18.51
C LYS A 18 -3.03 12.75 19.40
N ASP A 19 -4.00 12.06 18.83
CA ASP A 19 -4.82 11.06 19.51
C ASP A 19 -4.22 9.65 19.42
N PHE A 20 -3.11 9.49 18.68
CA PHE A 20 -2.44 8.20 18.56
C PHE A 20 -1.87 7.77 19.90
N VAL A 21 -1.98 6.48 20.21
CA VAL A 21 -1.49 5.89 21.46
C VAL A 21 -0.20 5.10 21.20
N PRO A 22 0.75 5.08 22.15
CA PRO A 22 1.93 4.24 22.03
C PRO A 22 1.53 2.76 22.11
N VAL A 23 2.16 1.94 21.28
CA VAL A 23 2.01 0.50 21.28
C VAL A 23 3.34 -0.18 21.01
N LYS A 24 3.60 -1.26 21.75
CA LYS A 24 4.74 -2.15 21.51
C LYS A 24 4.33 -3.24 20.53
N THR A 25 5.17 -3.48 19.53
CA THR A 25 4.94 -4.44 18.43
C THR A 25 6.29 -4.88 17.86
N THR A 26 6.27 -5.81 16.91
CA THR A 26 7.40 -6.03 16.00
C THR A 26 7.21 -5.26 14.70
N LEU A 27 8.32 -4.89 14.05
CA LEU A 27 8.41 -4.45 12.66
C LEU A 27 9.76 -4.90 12.08
N PRO A 28 9.92 -4.92 10.74
CA PRO A 28 11.24 -5.12 10.15
C PRO A 28 12.26 -4.08 10.60
N LYS A 29 13.46 -4.57 10.90
CA LYS A 29 14.60 -3.80 11.39
C LYS A 29 14.93 -2.64 10.46
N GLN A 30 15.12 -1.46 11.03
CA GLN A 30 15.44 -0.24 10.28
C GLN A 30 16.95 0.09 10.32
N PRO A 31 17.50 0.69 9.25
CA PRO A 31 16.87 0.93 7.95
C PRO A 31 16.58 -0.39 7.22
N LEU A 32 15.55 -0.41 6.38
CA LEU A 32 15.29 -1.57 5.51
C LEU A 32 16.50 -1.82 4.59
N PRO A 33 16.69 -3.06 4.07
CA PRO A 33 17.71 -3.32 3.07
C PRO A 33 17.57 -2.32 1.91
N PRO A 34 18.63 -1.58 1.52
CA PRO A 34 18.56 -0.68 0.36
C PRO A 34 18.38 -1.47 -0.93
N ASN A 35 18.05 -0.81 -2.04
CA ASN A 35 17.84 -1.46 -3.33
C ASN A 35 19.06 -2.30 -3.76
N THR A 36 20.27 -1.83 -3.47
CA THR A 36 21.52 -2.57 -3.76
C THR A 36 21.66 -3.89 -3.01
N ALA A 37 20.89 -4.12 -1.93
CA ALA A 37 20.88 -5.35 -1.15
C ALA A 37 19.65 -6.24 -1.41
N ARG A 38 18.65 -5.77 -2.18
CA ARG A 38 17.42 -6.52 -2.47
C ARG A 38 17.61 -7.40 -3.71
N GLN A 39 17.44 -8.71 -3.55
CA GLN A 39 17.43 -9.64 -4.68
C GLN A 39 16.05 -9.65 -5.35
N PRO A 40 15.97 -9.80 -6.69
CA PRO A 40 14.71 -9.97 -7.37
C PRO A 40 14.04 -11.29 -6.96
N VAL A 41 12.70 -11.27 -6.88
CA VAL A 41 11.87 -12.44 -6.63
C VAL A 41 11.13 -12.80 -7.90
N HIS A 42 11.11 -14.09 -8.24
CA HIS A 42 10.39 -14.60 -9.39
C HIS A 42 9.23 -15.46 -8.92
N THR A 43 8.05 -15.18 -9.46
CA THR A 43 6.87 -16.03 -9.36
C THR A 43 6.69 -16.77 -10.69
N ASP A 44 5.57 -17.46 -10.87
CA ASP A 44 5.26 -18.15 -12.12
C ASP A 44 5.28 -17.19 -13.31
N ARG A 45 4.74 -15.97 -13.15
CA ARG A 45 4.53 -15.01 -14.25
C ARG A 45 5.16 -13.65 -14.03
N LEU A 46 5.68 -13.36 -12.84
CA LEU A 46 6.22 -12.05 -12.48
C LEU A 46 7.70 -12.11 -12.11
N THR A 47 8.40 -11.03 -12.44
CA THR A 47 9.67 -10.65 -11.84
C THR A 47 9.43 -9.41 -11.00
N ILE A 48 9.61 -9.54 -9.69
CA ILE A 48 9.50 -8.46 -8.70
C ILE A 48 10.91 -8.01 -8.39
N ARG A 49 11.27 -6.80 -8.82
CA ARG A 49 12.64 -6.28 -8.71
C ARG A 49 12.63 -4.85 -8.18
N VAL A 50 13.79 -4.36 -7.76
CA VAL A 50 13.93 -2.96 -7.34
C VAL A 50 13.57 -2.01 -8.48
N LEU A 51 13.05 -0.84 -8.11
CA LEU A 51 12.84 0.28 -9.02
C LEU A 51 14.18 0.94 -9.34
N THR A 52 14.36 1.37 -10.58
CA THR A 52 15.55 2.09 -11.04
C THR A 52 15.15 3.34 -11.83
N LYS A 53 16.12 4.19 -12.17
CA LYS A 53 15.85 5.42 -12.95
C LYS A 53 15.35 5.10 -14.36
N GLU A 54 15.73 3.95 -14.89
CA GLU A 54 15.34 3.46 -16.20
C GLU A 54 13.83 3.17 -16.27
N ASP A 55 13.16 2.91 -15.14
CA ASP A 55 11.72 2.68 -15.06
C ASP A 55 10.88 3.96 -15.27
N LEU A 56 11.51 5.15 -15.34
CA LEU A 56 10.80 6.43 -15.41
C LEU A 56 9.76 6.48 -16.53
N HIS A 57 10.12 6.04 -17.73
CA HIS A 57 9.22 6.11 -18.88
C HIS A 57 8.04 5.13 -18.74
N ASP A 58 8.32 3.91 -18.30
CA ASP A 58 7.28 2.91 -18.06
C ASP A 58 6.32 3.31 -16.93
N LEU A 59 6.87 3.91 -15.88
CA LEU A 59 6.10 4.48 -14.79
C LEU A 59 5.24 5.65 -15.30
N HIS A 60 5.77 6.51 -16.17
CA HIS A 60 5.01 7.62 -16.74
C HIS A 60 3.86 7.11 -17.61
N VAL A 61 4.07 6.06 -18.42
CA VAL A 61 3.00 5.39 -19.17
C VAL A 61 1.93 4.83 -18.24
N LEU A 62 2.31 4.28 -17.08
CA LEU A 62 1.34 3.85 -16.07
C LEU A 62 0.58 5.02 -15.48
N ARG A 63 1.28 6.08 -15.06
CA ARG A 63 0.74 7.21 -14.31
C ARG A 63 0.01 8.25 -15.16
N THR A 64 0.07 8.12 -16.48
CA THR A 64 -0.75 8.89 -17.43
C THR A 64 -2.05 8.20 -17.82
N GLN A 65 -2.32 6.99 -17.30
CA GLN A 65 -3.60 6.29 -17.54
C GLN A 65 -4.67 6.77 -16.55
N PRO A 66 -5.71 7.50 -17.00
CA PRO A 66 -6.77 7.98 -16.10
C PRO A 66 -7.49 6.83 -15.40
N GLU A 67 -7.63 5.68 -16.07
CA GLU A 67 -8.28 4.52 -15.49
C GLU A 67 -7.55 3.95 -14.29
N VAL A 68 -6.22 4.08 -14.26
CA VAL A 68 -5.38 3.68 -13.13
C VAL A 68 -5.39 4.76 -12.07
N MET A 69 -5.16 6.01 -12.48
CA MET A 69 -4.95 7.12 -11.56
C MET A 69 -6.19 7.53 -10.78
N GLN A 70 -7.41 7.30 -11.30
CA GLN A 70 -8.67 7.55 -10.58
C GLN A 70 -8.76 6.83 -9.22
N TRP A 71 -7.96 5.77 -9.01
CA TRP A 71 -7.93 4.98 -7.77
C TRP A 71 -6.86 5.43 -6.78
N THR A 72 -6.02 6.40 -7.14
CA THR A 72 -5.03 6.99 -6.26
C THR A 72 -5.64 8.13 -5.45
N ALA A 73 -4.99 8.52 -4.35
CA ALA A 73 -5.51 9.58 -3.49
C ALA A 73 -5.77 10.90 -4.24
N LEU A 74 -4.87 11.30 -5.15
CA LEU A 74 -4.98 12.54 -5.92
C LEU A 74 -5.92 12.45 -7.13
N LYS A 75 -6.26 11.24 -7.59
CA LYS A 75 -7.12 10.97 -8.77
C LYS A 75 -6.72 11.74 -10.04
N LYS A 76 -5.45 12.15 -10.13
CA LYS A 76 -4.87 12.95 -11.21
C LYS A 76 -3.76 12.16 -11.89
N VAL A 77 -3.71 12.26 -13.22
CA VAL A 77 -2.55 11.81 -14.00
C VAL A 77 -1.36 12.73 -13.77
N ASP A 78 -0.16 12.21 -13.98
CA ASP A 78 1.04 13.05 -14.02
C ASP A 78 1.05 13.84 -15.34
N ASP A 79 1.38 15.12 -15.29
CA ASP A 79 1.37 16.01 -16.45
C ASP A 79 2.59 15.76 -17.37
N ASP A 80 3.73 15.41 -16.78
CA ASP A 80 5.00 15.18 -17.49
C ASP A 80 5.94 14.21 -16.75
N LEU A 81 7.13 14.00 -17.33
CA LEU A 81 8.17 13.14 -16.76
C LEU A 81 8.78 13.72 -15.47
N GLU A 82 8.73 15.03 -15.24
CA GLU A 82 9.24 15.66 -14.02
C GLU A 82 8.32 15.32 -12.84
N GLU A 83 7.00 15.44 -13.02
CA GLU A 83 6.03 14.98 -12.03
C GLU A 83 6.21 13.49 -11.73
N THR A 84 6.36 12.64 -12.76
CA THR A 84 6.61 11.22 -12.56
C THR A 84 7.94 10.95 -11.85
N MET A 85 9.00 11.69 -12.17
CA MET A 85 10.28 11.58 -11.48
C MET A 85 10.15 11.93 -9.99
N ALA A 86 9.35 12.95 -9.65
CA ALA A 86 9.08 13.29 -8.26
C ALA A 86 8.41 12.13 -7.50
N ARG A 87 7.60 11.31 -8.18
CA ARG A 87 6.96 10.10 -7.61
C ARG A 87 7.90 8.90 -7.54
N LEU A 88 8.86 8.78 -8.46
CA LEU A 88 9.86 7.71 -8.47
C LEU A 88 11.00 7.96 -7.48
N SER A 89 11.43 9.21 -7.31
CA SER A 89 12.59 9.61 -6.52
C SER A 89 12.63 9.07 -5.07
N PRO A 90 11.50 8.91 -4.34
CA PRO A 90 11.53 8.35 -2.99
C PRO A 90 11.90 6.86 -2.95
N PHE A 91 11.77 6.15 -4.07
CA PHE A 91 12.08 4.72 -4.19
C PHE A 91 13.50 4.44 -4.68
N LEU A 92 14.26 5.50 -4.95
CA LEU A 92 15.65 5.44 -5.40
C LEU A 92 16.61 5.88 -4.29
N GLU A 93 17.89 5.53 -4.42
CA GLU A 93 18.93 6.05 -3.53
C GLU A 93 18.93 7.59 -3.53
N PRO A 94 19.11 8.24 -2.35
CA PRO A 94 19.42 7.66 -1.03
C PRO A 94 18.19 7.36 -0.14
N ASN A 95 16.98 7.40 -0.70
CA ASN A 95 15.72 7.30 0.05
C ASN A 95 15.15 5.88 0.10
N ASP A 96 15.62 5.01 -0.78
CA ASP A 96 15.16 3.65 -1.00
C ASP A 96 15.08 2.79 0.28
N ALA A 97 15.98 2.98 1.25
CA ALA A 97 15.94 2.27 2.53
C ALA A 97 14.79 2.71 3.48
N ARG A 98 14.09 3.81 3.18
CA ARG A 98 12.89 4.28 3.92
C ARG A 98 11.59 3.74 3.34
N THR A 99 11.68 3.06 2.19
CA THR A 99 10.54 2.49 1.47
C THR A 99 10.81 1.02 1.19
N TYR A 100 9.78 0.29 0.78
CA TYR A 100 9.93 -1.10 0.34
C TYR A 100 9.06 -1.31 -0.91
N ASN A 101 9.40 -0.60 -1.98
CA ASN A 101 8.68 -0.64 -3.25
C ASN A 101 9.46 -1.39 -4.32
N PHE A 102 8.72 -2.05 -5.20
CA PHE A 102 9.27 -2.88 -6.27
C PHE A 102 8.56 -2.57 -7.59
N ALA A 103 9.33 -2.65 -8.67
CA ALA A 103 8.81 -2.78 -10.01
C ALA A 103 8.26 -4.20 -10.20
N ILE A 104 7.13 -4.30 -10.87
CA ILE A 104 6.47 -5.57 -11.19
C ILE A 104 6.55 -5.72 -12.69
N CYS A 105 7.33 -6.70 -13.14
CA CYS A 105 7.55 -6.98 -14.56
C CYS A 105 6.94 -8.33 -14.93
N GLU A 106 6.39 -8.47 -16.13
CA GLU A 106 6.04 -9.77 -16.67
C GLU A 106 7.32 -10.58 -16.94
N ARG A 107 7.35 -11.83 -16.48
CA ARG A 107 8.57 -12.64 -16.45
C ARG A 107 9.05 -13.03 -17.85
N GLU A 108 8.14 -13.34 -18.76
CA GLU A 108 8.48 -13.81 -20.11
C GLU A 108 9.08 -12.69 -20.98
N THR A 109 8.53 -11.48 -20.87
CA THR A 109 8.89 -10.35 -21.73
C THR A 109 9.85 -9.36 -21.07
N GLY A 110 9.91 -9.36 -19.74
CA GLY A 110 10.59 -8.32 -18.96
C GLY A 110 9.81 -6.99 -18.93
N GLU A 111 8.60 -6.93 -19.49
CA GLU A 111 7.82 -5.70 -19.57
C GLU A 111 7.42 -5.22 -18.18
N PHE A 112 7.68 -3.95 -17.86
CA PHE A 112 7.13 -3.32 -16.67
C PHE A 112 5.61 -3.24 -16.77
N ILE A 113 4.90 -3.83 -15.82
CA ILE A 113 3.42 -3.84 -15.79
C ILE A 113 2.83 -3.16 -14.56
N GLY A 114 3.65 -2.80 -13.58
CA GLY A 114 3.18 -2.16 -12.36
C GLY A 114 4.27 -1.90 -11.34
N LEU A 115 3.86 -1.36 -10.20
CA LEU A 115 4.70 -1.23 -9.00
C LEU A 115 3.84 -1.41 -7.76
N GLY A 116 4.49 -1.76 -6.65
CA GLY A 116 3.83 -1.79 -5.36
C GLY A 116 4.77 -2.02 -4.19
N GLY A 117 4.24 -1.79 -3.00
CA GLY A 117 4.93 -2.00 -1.72
C GLY A 117 4.63 -0.89 -0.72
N PHE A 118 5.60 -0.64 0.17
CA PHE A 118 5.47 0.36 1.23
C PHE A 118 6.07 1.70 0.81
N HIS A 119 5.24 2.69 0.51
CA HIS A 119 5.69 4.04 0.17
C HIS A 119 6.25 4.81 1.38
N ASN A 120 5.75 4.49 2.57
CA ASN A 120 6.25 4.96 3.85
C ASN A 120 5.88 3.94 4.93
N MET A 121 6.76 3.79 5.92
CA MET A 121 6.64 2.90 7.07
C MET A 121 5.61 3.34 8.11
N ARG A 122 5.22 4.62 8.11
CA ARG A 122 4.20 5.18 9.03
C ARG A 122 3.33 6.17 8.27
N GLN A 123 2.13 5.74 7.87
CA GLN A 123 1.15 6.60 7.19
C GLN A 123 -0.08 6.86 8.08
N SER A 124 -1.27 6.92 7.49
CA SER A 124 -2.50 7.51 8.04
C SER A 124 -2.90 7.02 9.43
N PHE A 125 -2.48 5.83 9.85
CA PHE A 125 -2.83 5.27 11.16
C PHE A 125 -1.62 4.77 11.97
N GLY A 126 -0.40 5.17 11.58
CA GLY A 126 0.84 4.85 12.29
C GLY A 126 1.49 3.51 11.93
N TRP A 127 0.84 2.70 11.09
CA TRP A 127 1.34 1.43 10.56
C TRP A 127 1.89 1.56 9.13
N PRO A 128 2.67 0.57 8.64
CA PRO A 128 3.02 0.48 7.22
C PRO A 128 1.77 0.31 6.35
N GLU A 129 1.69 1.07 5.27
CA GLU A 129 0.55 1.03 4.33
C GLU A 129 1.00 0.53 2.96
N LEU A 130 0.41 -0.59 2.54
CA LEU A 130 0.63 -1.24 1.25
C LEU A 130 -0.17 -0.54 0.15
N GLY A 131 0.53 -0.11 -0.90
CA GLY A 131 -0.05 0.36 -2.14
C GLY A 131 0.44 -0.44 -3.34
N TYR A 132 -0.38 -0.54 -4.39
CA TYR A 132 0.02 -1.12 -5.66
C TYR A 132 -0.79 -0.56 -6.82
N MET A 133 -0.17 -0.53 -8.00
CA MET A 133 -0.82 -0.12 -9.24
C MET A 133 -0.25 -0.89 -10.43
N PHE A 134 -1.12 -1.18 -11.39
CA PHE A 134 -0.80 -1.92 -12.61
C PHE A 134 -1.30 -1.15 -13.82
N LYS A 135 -0.56 -1.22 -14.93
CA LYS A 135 -1.04 -0.79 -16.25
C LYS A 135 -2.39 -1.45 -16.53
N LYS A 136 -3.33 -0.74 -17.16
CA LYS A 136 -4.70 -1.23 -17.42
C LYS A 136 -4.70 -2.55 -18.20
N ALA A 137 -3.77 -2.73 -19.13
CA ALA A 137 -3.62 -3.95 -19.93
C ALA A 137 -3.25 -5.21 -19.11
N ALA A 138 -2.72 -5.02 -17.89
CA ALA A 138 -2.37 -6.10 -16.98
C ALA A 138 -3.54 -6.52 -16.07
N TRP A 139 -4.67 -5.80 -16.09
CA TRP A 139 -5.81 -6.08 -15.22
C TRP A 139 -6.57 -7.34 -15.64
N GLY A 140 -7.19 -8.01 -14.66
CA GLY A 140 -8.01 -9.20 -14.91
C GLY A 140 -7.21 -10.50 -15.14
N LYS A 141 -5.88 -10.43 -15.14
CA LYS A 141 -4.98 -11.58 -15.33
C LYS A 141 -4.53 -12.27 -14.04
N GLY A 142 -4.89 -11.71 -12.88
CA GLY A 142 -4.50 -12.24 -11.56
C GLY A 142 -3.14 -11.78 -11.05
N TYR A 143 -2.42 -10.92 -11.78
CA TYR A 143 -1.08 -10.46 -11.38
C TYR A 143 -1.04 -9.71 -10.06
N ALA A 144 -2.08 -8.95 -9.72
CA ALA A 144 -2.12 -8.23 -8.43
C ALA A 144 -2.16 -9.19 -7.23
N THR A 145 -2.93 -10.28 -7.32
CA THR A 145 -2.96 -11.33 -6.29
C THR A 145 -1.60 -12.03 -6.19
N GLU A 146 -1.03 -12.44 -7.31
CA GLU A 146 0.29 -13.10 -7.35
C GLU A 146 1.40 -12.20 -6.80
N PHE A 147 1.37 -10.90 -7.14
CA PHE A 147 2.31 -9.93 -6.59
C PHE A 147 2.16 -9.79 -5.07
N LEU A 148 0.93 -9.64 -4.55
CA LEU A 148 0.70 -9.48 -3.11
C LEU A 148 1.16 -10.70 -2.32
N GLU A 149 0.84 -11.91 -2.79
CA GLU A 149 1.27 -13.14 -2.12
C GLU A 149 2.80 -13.22 -2.01
N ALA A 150 3.52 -12.93 -3.10
CA ALA A 150 4.98 -12.90 -3.10
C ALA A 150 5.54 -11.76 -2.24
N PHE A 151 4.98 -10.56 -2.35
CA PHE A 151 5.42 -9.38 -1.60
C PHE A 151 5.24 -9.55 -0.09
N LEU A 152 4.11 -10.12 0.35
CA LEU A 152 3.88 -10.40 1.77
C LEU A 152 4.88 -11.43 2.30
N GLY A 153 5.20 -12.47 1.51
CA GLY A 153 6.27 -13.42 1.85
C GLY A 153 7.64 -12.75 1.95
N MET A 154 7.97 -11.83 1.04
CA MET A 154 9.20 -11.03 1.11
C MET A 154 9.26 -10.19 2.38
N TRP A 155 8.15 -9.51 2.70
CA TRP A 155 8.04 -8.73 3.93
C TRP A 155 8.23 -9.63 5.16
N GLU A 156 7.52 -10.75 5.24
CA GLU A 156 7.60 -11.78 6.28
C GLU A 156 8.99 -12.41 6.40
N GLY A 157 9.84 -12.33 5.38
CA GLY A 157 11.23 -12.81 5.44
C GLY A 157 12.25 -11.86 6.07
N LEU A 158 11.90 -10.60 6.37
CA LEU A 158 12.83 -9.63 6.94
C LEU A 158 13.17 -9.90 8.43
N GLU A 159 14.33 -9.44 8.92
CA GLU A 159 14.63 -9.52 10.36
C GLU A 159 13.70 -8.57 11.15
N ARG A 160 13.11 -9.04 12.25
CA ARG A 160 12.22 -8.24 13.11
C ARG A 160 12.99 -7.65 14.28
N GLU A 161 12.57 -6.47 14.71
CA GLU A 161 12.93 -5.89 15.99
C GLU A 161 11.67 -5.47 16.76
N GLU A 162 11.76 -5.46 18.09
CA GLU A 162 10.70 -4.86 18.91
C GLU A 162 10.80 -3.34 18.83
N VAL A 163 9.66 -2.71 18.57
CA VAL A 163 9.54 -1.26 18.46
C VAL A 163 8.38 -0.75 19.28
N GLU A 164 8.48 0.51 19.69
CA GLU A 164 7.34 1.28 20.16
C GLU A 164 6.96 2.31 19.10
N ILE A 165 5.71 2.25 18.65
CA ILE A 165 5.15 3.15 17.64
C ILE A 165 3.89 3.82 18.18
N ARG A 166 3.53 4.97 17.62
CA ARG A 166 2.25 5.61 17.91
C ARG A 166 1.28 5.30 16.79
N VAL A 167 0.13 4.76 17.14
CA VAL A 167 -0.89 4.30 16.18
C VAL A 167 -2.25 4.83 16.57
N ASP A 168 -3.13 4.90 15.58
CA ASP A 168 -4.52 5.19 15.86
C ASP A 168 -5.13 4.04 16.70
N PRO A 169 -5.72 4.32 17.87
CA PRO A 169 -6.25 3.28 18.76
C PRO A 169 -7.32 2.40 18.11
N ARG A 170 -8.01 2.90 17.08
CA ARG A 170 -9.02 2.14 16.32
C ARG A 170 -8.42 1.01 15.50
N THR A 171 -7.13 1.08 15.20
CA THR A 171 -6.41 0.04 14.45
C THR A 171 -5.84 -1.06 15.32
N ILE A 172 -5.95 -0.96 16.66
CA ILE A 172 -5.52 -2.00 17.59
C ILE A 172 -6.61 -3.09 17.63
N VAL A 173 -6.64 -3.93 16.59
CA VAL A 173 -7.67 -4.96 16.42
C VAL A 173 -7.37 -6.19 17.29
N LEU A 174 -6.13 -6.67 17.28
CA LEU A 174 -5.68 -7.80 18.08
C LEU A 174 -4.63 -7.34 19.10
N LYS A 175 -5.03 -7.34 20.38
CA LYS A 175 -4.13 -7.17 21.51
C LYS A 175 -3.43 -8.51 21.77
N GLU A 176 -2.13 -8.47 22.11
CA GLU A 176 -1.47 -9.68 22.62
C GLU A 176 -2.05 -10.02 24.00
N GLU A 177 -2.63 -11.23 24.14
CA GLU A 177 -3.21 -11.67 25.41
C GLU A 177 -2.19 -11.58 26.55
N GLY A 178 -2.61 -11.01 27.68
CA GLY A 178 -1.79 -10.91 28.88
C GLY A 178 -0.68 -9.87 28.87
N LYS A 179 -0.57 -9.02 27.83
CA LYS A 179 0.45 -7.96 27.76
C LYS A 179 -0.15 -6.59 27.45
N GLU A 180 -0.31 -5.78 28.49
CA GLU A 180 -0.82 -4.41 28.38
C GLU A 180 0.08 -3.54 27.48
N GLY A 181 -0.53 -2.74 26.60
CA GLY A 181 0.20 -1.86 25.69
C GLY A 181 0.86 -2.54 24.48
N ARG A 182 0.53 -3.80 24.18
CA ARG A 182 1.01 -4.51 22.98
C ARG A 182 -0.08 -4.76 21.96
N ALA A 183 0.29 -4.68 20.68
CA ALA A 183 -0.54 -5.08 19.55
C ALA A 183 0.26 -5.99 18.63
N LYS A 184 -0.45 -6.86 17.91
CA LYS A 184 0.16 -7.69 16.86
C LYS A 184 0.67 -6.80 15.73
N GLU A 185 1.80 -7.17 15.12
CA GLU A 185 2.30 -6.53 13.89
C GLU A 185 1.21 -6.57 12.82
N GLN A 186 1.04 -5.46 12.11
CA GLN A 186 0.03 -5.36 11.07
C GLN A 186 0.44 -4.42 9.94
N ILE A 187 -0.08 -4.73 8.76
CA ILE A 187 0.01 -3.94 7.53
C ILE A 187 -1.37 -3.42 7.20
N LEU A 188 -1.46 -2.16 6.80
CA LEU A 188 -2.70 -1.55 6.34
C LEU A 188 -2.76 -1.51 4.82
N ALA A 189 -3.97 -1.51 4.28
CA ALA A 189 -4.25 -1.15 2.90
C ALA A 189 -5.54 -0.34 2.85
N ILE A 190 -5.54 0.73 2.06
CA ILE A 190 -6.69 1.61 1.88
C ILE A 190 -7.03 1.65 0.40
N THR A 191 -8.32 1.56 0.08
CA THR A 191 -8.80 1.72 -1.30
C THR A 191 -10.18 2.35 -1.31
N SER A 192 -10.68 2.74 -2.48
CA SER A 192 -12.02 3.28 -2.62
C SER A 192 -13.08 2.19 -2.44
N VAL A 193 -14.24 2.53 -1.85
CA VAL A 193 -15.44 1.68 -1.84
C VAL A 193 -15.86 1.25 -3.25
N TYR A 194 -15.54 2.03 -4.28
CA TYR A 194 -15.86 1.72 -5.67
C TYR A 194 -14.78 0.86 -6.36
N ASN A 195 -13.62 0.66 -5.74
CA ASN A 195 -12.56 -0.20 -6.27
C ASN A 195 -12.75 -1.67 -5.85
N GLY A 196 -13.88 -2.26 -6.21
CA GLY A 196 -14.20 -3.64 -5.83
C GLY A 196 -13.20 -4.67 -6.36
N LYS A 197 -12.41 -4.35 -7.40
CA LYS A 197 -11.35 -5.21 -7.90
C LYS A 197 -10.17 -5.27 -6.91
N SER A 198 -9.72 -4.13 -6.40
CA SER A 198 -8.65 -4.08 -5.39
C SER A 198 -9.09 -4.72 -4.07
N GLN A 199 -10.33 -4.45 -3.64
CA GLN A 199 -10.89 -5.07 -2.43
C GLN A 199 -10.83 -6.61 -2.48
N ARG A 200 -11.27 -7.21 -3.59
CA ARG A 200 -11.18 -8.67 -3.79
C ARG A 200 -9.75 -9.20 -3.83
N VAL A 201 -8.79 -8.41 -4.30
CA VAL A 201 -7.37 -8.80 -4.30
C VAL A 201 -6.86 -8.83 -2.86
N LEU A 202 -7.14 -7.78 -2.08
CA LEU A 202 -6.78 -7.71 -0.65
C LEU A 202 -7.38 -8.90 0.12
N GLU A 203 -8.69 -9.15 -0.02
CA GLU A 203 -9.39 -10.25 0.66
C GLU A 203 -8.79 -11.62 0.31
N LYS A 204 -8.46 -11.87 -0.96
CA LYS A 204 -7.80 -13.11 -1.39
C LYS A 204 -6.42 -13.30 -0.76
N CYS A 205 -5.71 -12.21 -0.53
CA CYS A 205 -4.37 -12.22 0.08
C CYS A 205 -4.42 -12.18 1.62
N GLY A 206 -5.60 -12.40 2.23
CA GLY A 206 -5.75 -12.52 3.68
C GLY A 206 -5.87 -11.19 4.43
N PHE A 207 -6.11 -10.08 3.73
CA PHE A 207 -6.48 -8.84 4.40
C PHE A 207 -7.94 -8.89 4.85
N GLU A 208 -8.19 -8.41 6.06
CA GLU A 208 -9.53 -8.30 6.64
C GLU A 208 -9.97 -6.83 6.67
N ARG A 209 -11.20 -6.54 6.24
CA ARG A 209 -11.76 -5.19 6.33
C ARG A 209 -12.13 -4.91 7.78
N VAL A 210 -11.57 -3.84 8.36
CA VAL A 210 -11.77 -3.51 9.77
C VAL A 210 -12.88 -2.49 9.95
N PHE A 211 -12.76 -1.32 9.32
CA PHE A 211 -13.75 -0.26 9.40
C PHE A 211 -13.70 0.64 8.15
N PHE A 212 -14.67 1.53 8.06
CA PHE A 212 -14.71 2.60 7.07
C PHE A 212 -14.48 3.92 7.78
N TRP A 213 -13.80 4.83 7.12
CA TRP A 213 -13.62 6.18 7.62
C TRP A 213 -13.94 7.19 6.53
N ASP A 214 -14.35 8.37 6.98
CA ASP A 214 -14.67 9.50 6.13
C ASP A 214 -13.41 10.34 5.95
N ALA A 215 -12.92 10.45 4.72
CA ALA A 215 -11.70 11.16 4.38
C ALA A 215 -12.02 12.31 3.41
N PRO A 216 -11.19 13.38 3.35
CA PRO A 216 -11.33 14.39 2.31
C PRO A 216 -11.05 13.75 0.96
N ASN A 217 -11.84 14.08 -0.04
CA ASN A 217 -11.51 13.73 -1.41
C ASN A 217 -10.40 14.66 -1.88
N LEU A 218 -9.15 14.19 -1.91
CA LEU A 218 -7.99 15.03 -2.24
C LEU A 218 -7.99 15.53 -3.70
N ALA A 219 -8.84 14.97 -4.56
CA ALA A 219 -9.04 15.45 -5.92
C ALA A 219 -10.04 16.61 -6.02
N ASP A 220 -10.72 16.96 -4.92
CA ASP A 220 -11.70 18.02 -4.88
C ASP A 220 -11.07 19.35 -4.44
N GLU A 221 -10.93 20.28 -5.40
CA GLU A 221 -10.27 21.58 -5.17
C GLU A 221 -11.02 22.47 -4.17
N THR A 222 -12.31 22.26 -3.94
CA THR A 222 -13.08 23.02 -2.95
C THR A 222 -12.80 22.55 -1.52
N GLY A 223 -12.27 21.34 -1.35
CA GLY A 223 -12.04 20.69 -0.05
C GLY A 223 -13.33 20.29 0.67
N GLU A 224 -14.49 20.38 0.01
CA GLU A 224 -15.79 20.11 0.63
C GLU A 224 -16.22 18.66 0.47
N LYS A 225 -15.83 18.01 -0.64
CA LYS A 225 -16.21 16.62 -0.88
C LYS A 225 -15.41 15.69 0.01
N ARG A 226 -16.13 14.74 0.56
CA ARG A 226 -15.58 13.65 1.36
C ARG A 226 -15.85 12.32 0.67
N GLU A 227 -15.03 11.33 0.96
CA GLU A 227 -15.19 9.98 0.47
C GLU A 227 -15.01 8.95 1.57
N MET A 228 -15.80 7.90 1.48
CA MET A 228 -15.69 6.76 2.38
C MET A 228 -14.59 5.82 1.89
N LEU A 229 -13.66 5.49 2.79
CA LEU A 229 -12.54 4.60 2.50
C LEU A 229 -12.58 3.39 3.44
N PRO A 230 -12.69 2.14 2.93
CA PRO A 230 -12.44 0.95 3.71
C PRO A 230 -10.95 0.82 4.06
N LEU A 231 -10.68 0.57 5.33
CA LEU A 231 -9.38 0.15 5.83
C LEU A 231 -9.34 -1.37 5.95
N TYR A 232 -8.30 -1.94 5.36
CA TYR A 232 -7.98 -3.36 5.42
C TYR A 232 -6.72 -3.57 6.25
N THR A 233 -6.68 -4.67 7.00
CA THR A 233 -5.54 -5.05 7.82
C THR A 233 -5.09 -6.45 7.48
N TYR A 234 -3.78 -6.65 7.35
CA TYR A 234 -3.13 -7.95 7.27
C TYR A 234 -2.20 -8.13 8.48
N PHE A 235 -2.17 -9.34 9.03
CA PHE A 235 -1.28 -9.68 10.15
C PHE A 235 -0.17 -10.62 9.65
N PRO A 236 1.10 -10.14 9.58
CA PRO A 236 2.23 -10.96 9.20
C PRO A 236 2.36 -12.25 10.03
N LYS A 237 2.78 -13.33 9.36
CA LYS A 237 2.99 -14.66 9.94
C LYS A 237 4.43 -14.82 10.42
N VAL A 238 4.83 -13.97 11.36
CA VAL A 238 6.21 -13.83 11.88
C VAL A 238 6.34 -14.25 13.33
#